data_AF-F9HG02-F1
#
_entry.id   AF-F9HG02-F1
#
_cell.length_a   1.000
_cell.length_b   1.000
_cell.length_c   1.000
_cell.angle_alpha   90.00
_cell.angle_beta   90.00
_cell.angle_gamma   90.00
#
_symmetry.space_group_name_H-M   'P 1'
#
loop_
_entity.id
_entity.type
_entity.pdbx_description
1 polymer ?
#
loop_
_entity_poly.entity_id
_entity_poly.type
_entity_poly.pdbx_seq_one_letter_code
_entity_poly.pdbx_strand_id
1 'polypeptide(L)'
;MVRRKIVYASSANPFGKEKRGKAKGIGDRIENAVDLVIEADDHAASIQPDKTIETRYEQGVMVFMVDKDGKLILEQGGQRSISPAPEVIPKGFDIYKIMMHLSDTLNSWDYRQGEYYSDKK
;
A
#
# COMPACT_ATOMS: atom_id res chain seq x y z
N MET A 1 20.50 7.54 -26.83
CA MET A 1 19.54 8.27 -25.97
C MET A 1 18.45 7.30 -25.53
N VAL A 2 18.38 6.94 -24.25
CA VAL A 2 17.33 6.03 -23.74
C VAL A 2 16.10 6.87 -23.37
N ARG A 3 14.97 6.65 -24.03
CA ARG A 3 13.67 7.24 -23.63
C ARG A 3 13.18 6.51 -22.39
N ARG A 4 13.11 7.22 -21.26
CA ARG A 4 12.42 6.74 -20.05
C ARG A 4 10.91 6.93 -20.24
N LYS A 5 10.12 5.90 -19.93
CA LYS A 5 8.65 5.96 -19.89
C LYS A 5 8.20 5.91 -18.44
N ILE A 6 7.15 6.66 -18.12
CA ILE A 6 6.48 6.60 -16.82
C ILE A 6 5.24 5.71 -16.98
N VAL A 7 4.98 4.85 -16.00
CA VAL A 7 3.79 4.00 -15.94
C VAL A 7 3.04 4.35 -14.65
N TYR A 8 1.73 4.57 -14.77
CA TYR A 8 0.82 4.78 -13.65
C TYR A 8 -0.01 3.53 -13.43
N ALA A 9 -0.41 3.27 -12.18
CA ALA A 9 -1.21 2.11 -11.82
C ALA A 9 -2.26 2.48 -10.77
N SER A 10 -3.37 1.74 -10.79
CA SER A 10 -4.40 1.73 -9.75
C SER A 10 -4.83 0.29 -9.53
N SER A 11 -5.41 -0.02 -8.36
CA SER A 11 -5.89 -1.37 -8.07
C SER A 11 -7.06 -1.75 -8.97
N ALA A 12 -7.04 -2.97 -9.52
CA ALA A 12 -8.09 -3.49 -10.39
C ALA A 12 -9.25 -4.09 -9.58
N ASN A 13 -9.81 -3.31 -8.65
CA ASN A 13 -10.88 -3.77 -7.76
C ASN A 13 -12.25 -3.21 -8.21
N PRO A 14 -13.26 -4.07 -8.45
CA PRO A 14 -14.62 -3.60 -8.68
C PRO A 14 -15.17 -2.91 -7.42
N PHE A 15 -15.94 -1.82 -7.62
CA PHE A 15 -16.49 -1.06 -6.50
C PHE A 15 -17.42 -1.95 -5.65
N GLY A 16 -17.12 -2.09 -4.36
CA GLY A 16 -17.91 -2.90 -3.42
C GLY A 16 -17.78 -4.42 -3.58
N LYS A 17 -16.83 -4.92 -4.38
CA LYS A 17 -16.57 -6.37 -4.54
C LYS A 17 -15.08 -6.67 -4.38
N GLU A 18 -14.75 -7.73 -3.65
CA GLU A 18 -13.38 -8.17 -3.44
C GLU A 18 -12.88 -9.01 -4.63
N LYS A 19 -11.75 -8.62 -5.24
CA LYS A 19 -11.07 -9.41 -6.27
C LYS A 19 -10.51 -10.72 -5.70
N ARG A 20 -10.23 -10.74 -4.38
CA ARG A 20 -9.58 -11.85 -3.66
C ARG A 20 -8.34 -12.38 -4.38
N GLY A 21 -7.60 -11.49 -5.06
CA GLY A 21 -6.34 -11.77 -5.75
C GLY A 21 -6.42 -12.75 -6.90
N LYS A 22 -7.59 -12.88 -7.54
CA LYS A 22 -7.77 -13.68 -8.76
C LYS A 22 -8.12 -12.81 -9.95
N ALA A 23 -7.65 -13.13 -11.15
CA ALA A 23 -7.96 -12.37 -12.36
C ALA A 23 -9.46 -12.27 -12.60
N LYS A 24 -10.18 -13.40 -12.46
CA LYS A 24 -11.65 -13.46 -12.56
C LYS A 24 -12.40 -12.53 -11.58
N GLY A 25 -11.74 -12.06 -10.53
CA GLY A 25 -12.32 -11.16 -9.54
C GLY A 25 -12.37 -9.68 -9.95
N ILE A 26 -11.83 -9.26 -11.10
CA ILE A 26 -11.85 -7.85 -11.54
C ILE A 26 -13.26 -7.36 -11.94
N GLY A 27 -14.14 -8.29 -12.31
CA GLY A 27 -15.52 -8.03 -12.72
C GLY A 27 -15.66 -7.45 -14.12
N ASP A 28 -16.83 -7.68 -14.72
CA ASP A 28 -17.13 -7.43 -16.13
C ASP A 28 -16.87 -5.98 -16.56
N ARG A 29 -17.12 -5.01 -15.68
CA ARG A 29 -16.89 -3.59 -16.02
C ARG A 29 -15.42 -3.30 -16.31
N ILE A 30 -14.50 -3.83 -15.52
CA ILE A 30 -13.06 -3.62 -15.73
C ILE A 30 -12.60 -4.46 -16.91
N GLU A 31 -13.02 -5.74 -16.96
CA GLU A 31 -12.66 -6.65 -18.05
C GLU A 31 -13.03 -6.11 -19.44
N ASN A 32 -14.19 -5.49 -19.58
CA ASN A 32 -14.64 -4.89 -20.84
C ASN A 32 -14.07 -3.48 -21.12
N ALA A 33 -13.36 -2.86 -20.16
CA ALA A 33 -12.83 -1.50 -20.27
C ALA A 33 -11.32 -1.45 -20.54
N VAL A 34 -10.63 -2.58 -20.47
CA VAL A 34 -9.18 -2.68 -20.68
C VAL A 34 -8.87 -3.36 -22.01
N ASP A 35 -7.70 -3.05 -22.58
CA ASP A 35 -7.26 -3.66 -23.84
C ASP A 35 -6.73 -5.09 -23.67
N LEU A 36 -6.20 -5.42 -22.48
CA LEU A 36 -5.56 -6.70 -22.20
C LEU A 36 -5.65 -7.04 -20.70
N VAL A 37 -5.93 -8.31 -20.40
CA VAL A 37 -5.83 -8.89 -19.06
C VAL A 37 -4.64 -9.86 -19.03
N ILE A 38 -3.74 -9.68 -18.06
CA ILE A 38 -2.63 -10.60 -17.79
C ILE A 38 -2.97 -11.38 -16.52
N GLU A 39 -3.07 -12.70 -16.63
CA GLU A 39 -3.45 -13.60 -15.53
C GLU A 39 -2.24 -14.31 -14.93
N ALA A 40 -2.19 -14.38 -13.60
CA ALA A 40 -1.10 -15.04 -12.85
C ALA A 40 -1.56 -15.44 -11.44
N ASP A 41 -2.72 -16.08 -11.34
CA ASP A 41 -3.36 -16.42 -10.05
C ASP A 41 -2.44 -17.26 -9.15
N ASP A 42 -1.73 -18.23 -9.71
CA ASP A 42 -0.79 -19.09 -8.96
C ASP A 42 0.39 -18.29 -8.39
N HIS A 43 0.89 -17.31 -9.15
CA HIS A 43 1.93 -16.41 -8.67
C HIS A 43 1.44 -15.59 -7.48
N ALA A 44 0.25 -14.97 -7.60
CA ALA A 44 -0.33 -14.18 -6.52
C ALA A 44 -0.58 -15.02 -5.25
N ALA A 45 -1.04 -16.25 -5.40
CA ALA A 45 -1.22 -17.19 -4.28
C ALA A 45 0.11 -17.56 -3.61
N SER A 46 1.20 -17.71 -4.37
CA SER A 46 2.51 -18.10 -3.84
C SER A 46 3.18 -17.05 -2.94
N ILE A 47 2.73 -15.79 -2.95
CA ILE A 47 3.34 -14.71 -2.16
C ILE A 47 3.03 -14.83 -0.66
N GLN A 48 1.87 -15.37 -0.30
CA GLN A 48 1.40 -15.51 1.08
C GLN A 48 0.98 -16.97 1.36
N PRO A 49 1.91 -17.94 1.24
CA PRO A 49 1.57 -19.36 1.25
C PRO A 49 1.06 -19.85 2.61
N ASP A 50 1.34 -19.12 3.68
CA ASP A 50 0.90 -19.39 5.06
C ASP A 50 -0.47 -18.76 5.39
N LYS A 51 -1.11 -18.07 4.44
CA LYS A 51 -2.37 -17.35 4.65
C LYS A 51 -3.54 -18.00 3.92
N THR A 52 -4.71 -17.90 4.53
CA THR A 52 -5.99 -18.22 3.89
C THR A 52 -6.52 -17.01 3.14
N ILE A 53 -7.61 -17.18 2.38
CA ILE A 53 -8.29 -16.07 1.68
C ILE A 53 -8.76 -14.99 2.66
N GLU A 54 -9.17 -15.38 3.86
CA GLU A 54 -9.71 -14.51 4.91
C GLU A 54 -8.62 -13.77 5.70
N THR A 55 -7.38 -14.28 5.68
CA THR A 55 -6.31 -13.81 6.56
C THR A 55 -5.13 -13.17 5.81
N ARG A 56 -5.07 -13.34 4.49
CA ARG A 56 -4.06 -12.70 3.65
C ARG A 56 -4.28 -11.19 3.55
N TYR A 57 -3.18 -10.46 3.40
CA TYR A 57 -3.23 -9.04 3.08
C TYR A 57 -3.65 -8.84 1.62
N GLU A 58 -4.52 -7.85 1.39
CA GLU A 58 -5.00 -7.47 0.05
C GLU A 58 -4.39 -6.16 -0.47
N GLN A 59 -3.65 -5.46 0.39
CA GLN A 59 -3.02 -4.18 0.09
C GLN A 59 -1.62 -4.10 0.68
N GLY A 60 -0.80 -3.22 0.14
CA GLY A 60 0.49 -2.85 0.71
C GLY A 60 0.35 -1.86 1.87
N VAL A 61 1.42 -1.71 2.65
CA VAL A 61 1.55 -0.63 3.63
C VAL A 61 1.90 0.67 2.91
N MET A 62 1.39 1.79 3.40
CA MET A 62 1.85 3.13 3.06
C MET A 62 2.51 3.81 4.27
N VAL A 63 3.44 4.71 4.00
CA VAL A 63 4.06 5.52 5.04
C VAL A 63 4.10 6.95 4.53
N PHE A 64 3.45 7.85 5.23
CA PHE A 64 3.52 9.27 4.95
C PHE A 64 4.83 9.83 5.48
N MET A 65 5.59 10.43 4.57
CA MET A 65 6.86 11.11 4.85
C MET A 65 6.71 12.64 4.71
N VAL A 66 5.47 13.12 4.67
CA VAL A 66 5.10 14.53 4.54
C VAL A 66 4.13 14.92 5.63
N ASP A 67 4.12 16.19 5.99
CA ASP A 67 3.10 16.77 6.86
C ASP A 67 1.77 16.98 6.11
N LYS A 68 0.76 17.45 6.83
CA LYS A 68 -0.58 17.75 6.31
C LYS A 68 -0.61 18.76 5.16
N ASP A 69 0.41 19.61 5.03
CA ASP A 69 0.54 20.62 3.98
C ASP A 69 1.35 20.08 2.79
N GLY A 70 1.72 18.80 2.81
CA GLY A 70 2.51 18.13 1.78
C GLY A 70 4.00 18.46 1.83
N LYS A 71 4.50 19.06 2.92
CA LYS A 71 5.92 19.36 3.08
C LYS A 71 6.64 18.16 3.64
N LEU A 72 7.86 17.91 3.16
CA LEU A 72 8.71 16.83 3.64
C LEU A 72 8.97 16.96 5.14
N ILE A 73 8.83 15.85 5.86
CA ILE A 73 9.19 15.77 7.28
C ILE A 73 10.71 15.91 7.42
N LEU A 74 11.15 16.77 8.34
CA LEU A 74 12.57 17.08 8.54
C LEU A 74 13.31 15.90 9.19
N GLU A 75 14.63 15.86 8.98
CA GLU A 75 15.52 14.88 9.60
C GLU A 75 15.48 14.96 11.13
N GLN A 76 15.42 13.80 11.80
CA GLN A 76 15.31 13.74 13.27
C GLN A 76 16.66 13.90 13.99
N GLY A 77 17.79 13.67 13.31
CA GLY A 77 19.13 13.82 13.90
C GLY A 77 19.38 13.01 15.18
N GLY A 78 18.69 11.87 15.37
CA GLY A 78 18.77 11.07 16.59
C GLY A 78 18.02 11.64 17.80
N GLN A 79 17.26 12.72 17.63
CA GLN A 79 16.39 13.26 18.69
C GLN A 79 15.18 12.35 18.92
N ARG A 80 14.51 12.52 20.08
CA ARG A 80 13.31 11.77 20.46
C ARG A 80 12.10 12.71 20.50
N SER A 81 10.91 12.15 20.35
CA SER A 81 9.64 12.88 20.42
C SER A 81 9.53 14.02 19.39
N ILE A 82 10.04 13.79 18.18
CA ILE A 82 9.96 14.76 17.09
C ILE A 82 8.57 14.70 16.44
N SER A 83 8.02 15.87 16.13
CA SER A 83 6.78 16.04 15.37
C SER A 83 6.90 17.24 14.42
N PRO A 84 6.41 17.15 13.17
CA PRO A 84 5.77 15.97 12.55
C PRO A 84 6.77 14.81 12.36
N ALA A 85 6.26 13.57 12.33
CA ALA A 85 7.04 12.35 12.18
C ALA A 85 6.37 11.40 11.18
N PRO A 86 7.11 10.48 10.55
CA PRO A 86 6.51 9.57 9.57
C PRO A 86 5.35 8.77 10.14
N GLU A 87 4.29 8.62 9.35
CA GLU A 87 3.05 7.97 9.79
C GLU A 87 2.76 6.74 8.94
N VAL A 88 2.63 5.58 9.58
CA VAL A 88 2.23 4.34 8.91
C VAL A 88 0.72 4.30 8.76
N ILE A 89 0.27 4.17 7.51
CA ILE A 89 -1.14 4.09 7.11
C ILE A 89 -1.30 3.17 5.90
N PRO A 90 -2.50 2.70 5.54
CA PRO A 90 -3.12 1.61 6.28
C PRO A 90 -2.19 0.38 6.44
N LYS A 91 -2.52 -0.51 7.40
CA LYS A 91 -1.90 -1.84 7.48
C LYS A 91 -1.99 -2.61 6.15
N GLY A 92 -0.92 -3.31 5.82
CA GLY A 92 -0.83 -4.16 4.63
C GLY A 92 0.24 -5.23 4.74
N PHE A 93 0.56 -5.85 3.61
CA PHE A 93 1.57 -6.89 3.48
C PHE A 93 2.91 -6.48 4.09
N ASP A 94 3.54 -7.38 4.85
CA ASP A 94 4.85 -7.19 5.51
C ASP A 94 4.95 -6.05 6.54
N ILE A 95 3.83 -5.57 7.09
CA ILE A 95 3.78 -4.49 8.10
C ILE A 95 4.76 -4.66 9.26
N TYR A 96 4.95 -5.86 9.80
CA TYR A 96 5.85 -6.07 10.93
C TYR A 96 7.30 -5.79 10.57
N LYS A 97 7.75 -6.20 9.38
CA LYS A 97 9.10 -5.91 8.90
C LYS A 97 9.29 -4.41 8.68
N ILE A 98 8.28 -3.74 8.13
CA ILE A 98 8.30 -2.29 7.90
C ILE A 98 8.40 -1.53 9.22
N MET A 99 7.59 -1.90 10.23
CA MET A 99 7.66 -1.27 11.56
C MET A 99 9.01 -1.50 12.23
N MET A 100 9.62 -2.68 12.08
CA MET A 100 10.98 -2.93 12.57
C MET A 100 12.00 -2.02 11.89
N HIS A 101 11.95 -1.89 10.56
CA HIS A 101 12.85 -0.98 9.85
C HIS A 101 12.64 0.49 10.23
N LEU A 102 11.39 0.90 10.49
CA LEU A 102 11.11 2.24 11.00
C LEU A 102 11.72 2.46 12.37
N SER A 103 11.60 1.49 13.30
CA SER A 103 12.22 1.60 14.62
C SER A 103 13.75 1.59 14.59
N ASP A 104 14.36 0.87 13.65
CA ASP A 104 15.82 0.84 13.50
C ASP A 104 16.37 2.18 12.95
N THR A 105 15.54 2.93 12.21
CA THR A 105 15.94 4.12 11.46
C THR A 105 15.52 5.43 12.15
N LEU A 106 14.36 5.45 12.80
CA LEU A 106 13.69 6.64 13.31
C LEU A 106 13.30 6.46 14.77
N ASN A 107 13.66 7.45 15.59
CA ASN A 107 13.30 7.48 17.01
C ASN A 107 11.86 7.95 17.24
N SER A 108 11.19 8.49 16.24
CA SER A 108 9.80 8.96 16.32
C SER A 108 9.06 8.63 15.02
N TRP A 109 7.95 7.92 15.13
CA TRP A 109 7.02 7.61 14.04
C TRP A 109 5.67 7.22 14.66
N ASP A 110 4.60 7.41 13.90
CA ASP A 110 3.23 7.16 14.33
C ASP A 110 2.59 6.01 13.55
N TYR A 111 1.57 5.39 14.15
CA TYR A 111 0.72 4.40 13.50
C TYR A 111 -0.73 4.87 13.51
N ARG A 112 -1.32 5.10 12.34
CA ARG A 112 -2.65 5.69 12.18
C ARG A 112 -3.50 4.86 11.21
N GLN A 113 -4.05 3.74 11.68
CA GLN A 113 -4.88 2.87 10.84
C GLN A 113 -6.11 3.62 10.31
N GLY A 114 -6.23 3.68 8.98
CA GLY A 114 -7.44 4.20 8.33
C GLY A 114 -7.41 5.69 7.99
N GLU A 115 -6.33 6.41 8.31
CA GLU A 115 -6.10 7.82 7.90
C GLU A 115 -5.73 7.93 6.42
N TYR A 116 -6.48 7.25 5.56
CA TYR A 116 -6.35 7.41 4.12
C TYR A 116 -6.94 8.76 3.72
N TYR A 117 -6.34 9.45 2.74
CA TYR A 117 -7.04 10.48 1.97
C TYR A 117 -8.18 9.79 1.20
N SER A 118 -9.27 9.49 1.87
CA SER A 118 -10.51 9.10 1.23
C SER A 118 -11.48 10.24 1.43
N ASP A 119 -12.04 10.75 0.34
CA ASP A 119 -13.02 11.84 0.29
C ASP A 119 -14.36 11.51 0.98
N LYS A 120 -14.38 10.57 1.93
CA LYS A 120 -15.57 10.16 2.67
C LYS A 120 -15.54 10.75 4.07
N LYS A 121 -16.04 11.98 4.17
CA LYS A 121 -17.01 12.34 5.21
C LYS A 121 -18.41 12.08 4.68
#